data_AF-A0A3A4BRQ1-F1
#
_entry.id   AF-A0A3A4BRQ1-F1
#
_cell.length_a   1.000
_cell.length_b   1.000
_cell.length_c   1.000
_cell.angle_alpha   90.00
_cell.angle_beta   90.00
_cell.angle_gamma   90.00
#
_symmetry.space_group_name_H-M   'P 1'
#
loop_
_entity.id
_entity.type
_entity.pdbx_description
1 polymer ?
#
loop_
_entity_poly.entity_id
_entity_poly.type
_entity_poly.pdbx_seq_one_letter_code
_entity_poly.pdbx_strand_id
1 'polypeptide(L)'
;MVGMDENARSEEWWERQAARQVEWWTKRMEGQEEENLRQYNLMYGGLIGIGVILVQPFLTVDASTLSLPAKICVIAFSLAIPLLAALMVLNRQETYRRRPTRSIFARVARESGLGLGFVGMVAGFWHIMPLAGVAVLVGGILGLTVYVVGFQRVEEEDAQAAAGPAGPAGPPSP
;
A
#
# COMPACT_ATOMS: atom_id res chain seq x y z
N MET A 1 44.23 -36.65 -11.62
CA MET A 1 43.46 -35.81 -12.55
C MET A 1 41.95 -35.83 -12.31
N VAL A 2 41.38 -36.68 -11.44
CA VAL A 2 39.92 -36.78 -11.22
C VAL A 2 39.31 -35.62 -10.41
N GLY A 3 40.09 -34.93 -9.54
CA GLY A 3 39.55 -33.89 -8.66
C GLY A 3 39.29 -32.51 -9.28
N MET A 4 39.84 -32.18 -10.45
CA MET A 4 39.59 -30.87 -11.09
C MET A 4 38.23 -30.83 -11.80
N ASP A 5 37.75 -31.95 -12.33
CA ASP A 5 36.48 -32.04 -13.08
C ASP A 5 35.24 -32.06 -12.17
N GLU A 6 35.37 -32.43 -10.90
CA GLU A 6 34.30 -32.32 -9.90
C GLU A 6 34.14 -30.90 -9.37
N ASN A 7 35.26 -30.20 -9.10
CA ASN A 7 35.21 -28.81 -8.66
C ASN A 7 34.58 -27.89 -9.71
N ALA A 8 34.97 -28.01 -10.99
CA ALA A 8 34.39 -27.20 -12.06
C ALA A 8 32.88 -27.44 -12.23
N ARG A 9 32.41 -28.70 -12.14
CA ARG A 9 30.98 -29.02 -12.16
C ARG A 9 30.22 -28.47 -10.95
N SER A 10 30.87 -28.43 -9.79
CA SER A 10 30.26 -27.85 -8.58
C SER A 10 30.10 -26.33 -8.69
N GLU A 11 31.10 -25.61 -9.21
CA GLU A 11 31.07 -24.16 -9.39
C GLU A 11 29.98 -23.75 -10.39
N GLU A 12 29.92 -24.39 -11.57
CA GLU A 12 28.86 -24.13 -12.54
C GLU A 12 27.46 -24.44 -12.00
N TRP A 13 27.33 -25.46 -11.16
CA TRP A 13 26.07 -25.79 -10.51
C TRP A 13 25.67 -24.69 -9.51
N TRP A 14 26.62 -24.19 -8.72
CA TRP A 14 26.41 -23.09 -7.78
C TRP A 14 26.01 -21.80 -8.48
N GLU A 15 26.70 -21.42 -9.55
CA GLU A 15 26.36 -20.21 -10.33
C GLU A 15 24.96 -20.29 -10.93
N ARG A 16 24.58 -21.47 -11.47
CA ARG A 16 23.22 -21.70 -11.99
C ARG A 16 22.15 -21.66 -10.90
N GLN A 17 22.46 -22.08 -9.67
CA GLN A 17 21.53 -21.97 -8.55
C GLN A 17 21.40 -20.52 -8.08
N ALA A 18 22.52 -19.80 -7.93
CA ALA A 18 22.53 -18.40 -7.54
C ALA A 18 21.77 -17.53 -8.57
N ALA A 19 21.99 -17.76 -9.87
CA ALA A 19 21.27 -17.05 -10.92
C ALA A 19 19.75 -17.31 -10.87
N ARG A 20 19.32 -18.57 -10.67
CA ARG A 20 17.91 -18.93 -10.52
C ARG A 20 17.28 -18.35 -9.26
N GLN A 21 18.04 -18.30 -8.17
CA GLN A 21 17.58 -17.72 -6.91
C GLN A 21 17.38 -16.21 -7.06
N VAL A 22 18.33 -15.49 -7.66
CA VAL A 22 18.21 -14.06 -7.95
C VAL A 22 17.03 -13.79 -8.89
N GLU A 23 16.86 -14.60 -9.94
CA GLU A 23 15.74 -14.44 -10.88
C GLU A 23 14.38 -14.65 -10.19
N TRP A 24 14.27 -15.66 -9.32
CA TRP A 24 13.06 -15.93 -8.54
C TRP A 24 12.73 -14.77 -7.59
N TRP A 25 13.72 -14.27 -6.84
CA TRP A 25 13.53 -13.10 -5.95
C TRP A 25 13.13 -11.86 -6.73
N THR A 26 13.78 -11.60 -7.86
CA THR A 26 13.48 -10.44 -8.72
C THR A 26 12.03 -10.50 -9.22
N LYS A 27 11.59 -11.63 -9.77
CA LYS A 27 10.19 -11.81 -10.21
C LYS A 27 9.19 -11.65 -9.07
N ARG A 28 9.50 -12.18 -7.88
CA ARG A 28 8.63 -12.05 -6.71
C ARG A 28 8.52 -10.59 -6.26
N MET A 29 9.63 -9.86 -6.20
CA MET A 29 9.64 -8.44 -5.84
C MET A 29 8.87 -7.60 -6.86
N GLU A 30 9.05 -7.84 -8.16
CA GLU A 30 8.28 -7.16 -9.22
C GLU A 30 6.77 -7.39 -9.07
N GLY A 31 6.34 -8.64 -8.86
CA GLY A 31 4.92 -8.95 -8.64
C GLY A 31 4.34 -8.32 -7.37
N GLN A 32 5.13 -8.23 -6.31
CA GLN A 32 4.73 -7.58 -5.06
C GLN A 32 4.61 -6.06 -5.22
N GLU A 33 5.49 -5.42 -6.00
CA GLU A 33 5.39 -3.99 -6.30
C GLU A 33 4.14 -3.66 -7.12
N GLU A 34 3.81 -4.47 -8.13
CA GLU A 34 2.58 -4.28 -8.92
C GLU A 34 1.31 -4.39 -8.06
N GLU A 35 1.24 -5.39 -7.17
CA GLU A 35 0.09 -5.55 -6.28
C GLU A 35 -0.02 -4.38 -5.29
N ASN A 36 1.09 -3.92 -4.73
CA ASN A 36 1.12 -2.75 -3.85
C ASN A 36 0.57 -1.50 -4.57
N LEU A 37 0.99 -1.26 -5.82
CA LEU A 37 0.48 -0.14 -6.62
C LEU A 37 -1.03 -0.26 -6.87
N ARG A 38 -1.53 -1.47 -7.12
CA ARG A 38 -2.97 -1.74 -7.28
C ARG A 38 -3.74 -1.43 -6.00
N GLN A 39 -3.25 -1.87 -4.85
CA GLN A 39 -3.85 -1.58 -3.54
C GLN A 39 -3.89 -0.07 -3.25
N TYR A 40 -2.79 0.65 -3.51
CA TYR A 40 -2.77 2.11 -3.35
C TYR A 40 -3.79 2.81 -4.25
N ASN A 41 -3.89 2.42 -5.52
CA ASN A 41 -4.87 3.00 -6.45
C ASN A 41 -6.31 2.77 -5.99
N LEU A 42 -6.62 1.58 -5.46
CA LEU A 42 -7.93 1.29 -4.88
C LEU A 42 -8.22 2.19 -3.68
N MET A 43 -7.24 2.36 -2.78
CA MET A 43 -7.40 3.22 -1.61
C MET A 43 -7.57 4.70 -2.00
N TYR A 44 -6.77 5.20 -2.95
CA TYR A 44 -6.89 6.58 -3.44
C TYR A 44 -8.26 6.82 -4.11
N GLY A 45 -8.64 5.94 -5.04
CA GLY A 45 -9.92 6.04 -5.74
C GLY A 45 -11.11 5.95 -4.80
N GLY A 46 -11.07 5.02 -3.83
CA GLY A 46 -12.09 4.89 -2.80
C GLY A 46 -12.23 6.16 -1.95
N LEU A 47 -11.12 6.72 -1.49
CA LEU A 47 -11.14 7.91 -0.65
C LEU A 47 -11.57 9.17 -1.41
N ILE A 48 -11.19 9.29 -2.70
CA ILE A 48 -11.71 10.34 -3.59
C ILE A 48 -13.23 10.20 -3.72
N GLY A 49 -13.73 9.00 -4.01
CA GLY A 49 -15.17 8.74 -4.18
C GLY A 49 -15.96 9.08 -2.91
N ILE A 50 -15.50 8.61 -1.76
CA ILE A 50 -16.11 8.93 -0.45
C ILE A 50 -16.07 10.45 -0.20
N GLY A 51 -14.93 11.10 -0.46
CA GLY A 51 -14.78 12.54 -0.29
C GLY A 51 -15.76 13.35 -1.12
N VAL A 52 -15.93 13.01 -2.41
CA VAL A 52 -16.89 13.67 -3.30
C VAL A 52 -18.31 13.55 -2.75
N ILE A 53 -18.71 12.35 -2.32
CA ILE A 53 -20.05 12.11 -1.77
C ILE A 53 -20.27 12.88 -0.45
N LEU A 54 -19.28 12.87 0.46
CA LEU A 54 -19.39 13.53 1.76
C LEU A 54 -19.40 15.05 1.66
N VAL A 55 -18.71 15.64 0.67
CA VAL A 55 -18.63 17.10 0.52
C VAL A 55 -19.89 17.69 -0.13
N GLN A 56 -20.59 16.95 -1.00
CA GLN A 56 -21.80 17.41 -1.70
C GLN A 56 -22.83 18.15 -0.83
N PRO A 57 -23.30 17.61 0.31
CA PRO A 57 -24.31 18.28 1.13
C PRO A 57 -23.82 19.58 1.77
N PHE A 58 -22.51 19.79 1.88
CA PHE A 58 -21.94 21.03 2.44
C PHE A 58 -21.82 22.16 1.42
N LEU A 59 -21.88 21.85 0.12
CA LEU A 59 -21.80 22.85 -0.95
C LEU A 59 -23.13 23.55 -1.21
N THR A 60 -24.25 22.99 -0.73
CA THR A 60 -25.60 23.54 -0.92
C THR A 60 -26.04 24.43 0.23
N VAL A 61 -25.27 24.49 1.32
CA VAL A 61 -25.59 25.21 2.55
C VAL A 61 -24.64 26.40 2.72
N ASP A 62 -25.16 27.54 3.16
CA ASP A 62 -24.36 28.75 3.37
C ASP A 62 -23.23 28.52 4.39
N ALA A 63 -22.01 28.93 4.02
CA ALA A 63 -20.79 28.72 4.82
C ALA A 63 -20.83 29.32 6.23
N SER A 64 -21.67 30.34 6.46
CA SER A 64 -21.87 30.97 7.77
C SER A 64 -22.61 30.05 8.76
N THR A 65 -23.40 29.11 8.26
CA THR A 65 -24.20 28.17 9.07
C THR A 65 -23.49 26.83 9.30
N LEU A 66 -22.38 26.60 8.60
CA LEU A 66 -21.62 25.36 8.71
C LEU A 66 -20.93 25.25 10.07
N SER A 67 -21.14 24.13 10.76
CA SER A 67 -20.44 23.81 12.00
C SER A 67 -18.93 23.61 11.77
N LEU A 68 -18.12 23.72 12.84
CA LEU A 68 -16.67 23.57 12.76
C LEU A 68 -16.22 22.21 12.16
N PRO A 69 -16.78 21.04 12.55
CA PRO A 69 -16.44 19.77 11.94
C PRO A 69 -16.73 19.70 10.43
N ALA A 70 -17.83 20.29 9.97
CA ALA A 70 -18.16 20.34 8.55
C ALA A 70 -17.15 21.19 7.76
N LYS A 71 -16.70 22.33 8.32
CA LYS A 71 -15.65 23.16 7.69
C LYS A 71 -14.33 22.39 7.57
N ILE A 72 -13.94 21.66 8.61
CA ILE A 72 -12.75 20.81 8.59
C ILE A 72 -12.88 19.73 7.51
N CYS A 73 -14.03 19.07 7.41
CA CYS A 73 -14.31 18.06 6.38
C CYS A 73 -14.10 18.61 4.96
N VAL A 74 -14.69 19.77 4.65
CA VAL A 74 -14.59 20.40 3.33
C VAL A 74 -13.14 20.80 3.01
N ILE A 75 -12.44 21.45 3.95
CA ILE A 75 -11.03 21.86 3.73
C ILE A 75 -10.14 20.63 3.53
N ALA A 76 -10.31 19.60 4.36
CA ALA A 76 -9.50 18.39 4.28
C ALA A 76 -9.68 17.66 2.94
N PHE A 77 -10.93 17.48 2.48
CA PHE A 77 -11.18 16.84 1.18
C PHE A 77 -10.81 17.74 -0.01
N SER A 78 -10.91 19.05 0.11
CA SER A 78 -10.46 19.99 -0.92
C SER A 78 -8.95 19.84 -1.21
N LEU A 79 -8.15 19.52 -0.19
CA LEU A 79 -6.73 19.23 -0.34
C LEU A 79 -6.47 17.76 -0.70
N ALA A 80 -7.19 16.82 -0.09
CA ALA A 80 -6.96 15.39 -0.29
C ALA A 80 -7.31 14.94 -1.71
N ILE A 81 -8.45 15.34 -2.27
CA ILE A 81 -8.92 14.88 -3.59
C ILE A 81 -7.90 15.17 -4.71
N PRO A 82 -7.44 16.41 -4.92
CA PRO A 82 -6.47 16.68 -5.99
C PRO A 82 -5.12 15.99 -5.75
N LEU A 83 -4.68 15.90 -4.48
CA LEU A 83 -3.43 15.24 -4.14
C LEU A 83 -3.48 13.73 -4.44
N LEU A 84 -4.56 13.06 -4.03
CA LEU A 84 -4.78 11.63 -4.30
C LEU A 84 -5.00 11.37 -5.79
N ALA A 85 -5.69 12.26 -6.51
CA ALA A 85 -5.89 12.13 -7.95
C ALA A 85 -4.54 12.22 -8.70
N ALA A 86 -3.68 13.17 -8.33
CA ALA A 86 -2.34 13.28 -8.89
C ALA A 86 -1.50 12.02 -8.62
N LEU A 87 -1.57 11.47 -7.40
CA LEU A 87 -0.88 10.23 -7.04
C LEU A 87 -1.42 9.01 -7.80
N MET A 88 -2.74 8.94 -8.03
CA MET A 88 -3.35 7.87 -8.81
C MET A 88 -2.87 7.91 -10.27
N VAL A 89 -2.77 9.10 -10.86
CA VAL A 89 -2.20 9.28 -12.20
C VAL A 89 -0.72 8.92 -12.22
N LEU A 90 0.05 9.34 -11.20
CA LEU A 90 1.47 8.99 -11.07
C LEU A 90 1.67 7.49 -10.98
N ASN A 91 0.96 6.79 -10.09
CA ASN A 91 1.02 5.34 -9.96
C ASN A 91 0.69 4.65 -11.29
N ARG A 92 -0.33 5.12 -12.02
CA ARG A 92 -0.67 4.58 -13.34
C ARG A 92 0.46 4.77 -14.35
N GLN A 93 1.18 5.89 -14.29
CA GLN A 93 2.36 6.11 -15.13
C GLN A 93 3.53 5.20 -14.75
N GLU A 94 3.75 4.95 -13.47
CA GLU A 94 4.79 4.04 -12.98
C GLU A 94 4.52 2.60 -13.42
N THR A 95 3.28 2.13 -13.28
CA THR A 95 2.85 0.82 -13.80
C THR A 95 3.08 0.73 -15.32
N TYR A 96 2.74 1.78 -16.07
CA TYR A 96 2.91 1.78 -17.52
C TYR A 96 4.39 1.80 -17.95
N ARG A 97 5.27 2.46 -17.19
CA ARG A 97 6.70 2.62 -17.51
C ARG A 97 7.61 1.59 -16.86
N ARG A 98 7.10 0.70 -16.00
CA ARG A 98 7.87 -0.29 -15.22
C ARG A 98 9.09 0.31 -14.50
N ARG A 99 9.01 1.57 -14.09
CA ARG A 99 10.06 2.25 -13.32
C ARG A 99 9.44 3.01 -12.16
N PRO A 100 9.65 2.55 -10.91
CA PRO A 100 9.15 3.26 -9.74
C PRO A 100 9.96 4.54 -9.53
N THR A 101 9.29 5.67 -9.37
CA THR A 101 9.94 6.91 -8.98
C THR A 101 10.06 6.91 -7.46
N ARG A 102 11.26 6.67 -6.92
CA ARG A 102 11.57 6.74 -5.47
C ARG A 102 11.55 8.18 -4.91
N SER A 103 10.64 9.02 -5.38
CA SER A 103 10.58 10.43 -4.99
C SER A 103 10.03 10.56 -3.57
N ILE A 104 10.82 11.21 -2.70
CA ILE A 104 10.39 11.55 -1.33
C ILE A 104 9.10 12.38 -1.36
N PHE A 105 8.94 13.25 -2.36
CA PHE A 105 7.73 14.05 -2.55
C PHE A 105 6.48 13.18 -2.75
N ALA A 106 6.56 12.10 -3.52
CA ALA A 106 5.43 11.20 -3.75
C ALA A 106 5.02 10.48 -2.45
N ARG A 107 6.01 10.09 -1.63
CA ARG A 107 5.75 9.49 -0.32
C ARG A 107 5.06 10.47 0.64
N VAL A 108 5.58 11.70 0.75
CA VAL A 108 5.00 12.73 1.63
C VAL A 108 3.60 13.13 1.15
N ALA A 109 3.41 13.29 -0.17
CA ALA A 109 2.11 13.56 -0.76
C ALA A 109 1.11 12.44 -0.46
N ARG A 110 1.54 11.18 -0.52
CA ARG A 110 0.71 10.02 -0.21
C ARG A 110 0.26 10.02 1.24
N GLU A 111 1.21 10.12 2.17
CA GLU A 111 0.92 10.12 3.61
C GLU A 111 0.01 11.30 3.98
N SER A 112 0.29 12.49 3.42
CA SER A 112 -0.55 13.68 3.59
C SER A 112 -1.95 13.49 3.00
N GLY A 113 -2.08 12.95 1.79
CA GLY A 113 -3.35 12.79 1.09
C GLY A 113 -4.28 11.79 1.78
N LEU A 114 -3.72 10.66 2.21
CA LEU A 114 -4.46 9.66 2.99
C LEU A 114 -4.86 10.20 4.36
N GLY A 115 -3.93 10.87 5.05
CA GLY A 115 -4.19 11.49 6.35
C GLY A 115 -5.30 12.55 6.27
N LEU A 116 -5.23 13.45 5.28
CA LEU A 116 -6.26 14.46 5.06
C LEU A 116 -7.62 13.84 4.72
N GLY A 117 -7.65 12.82 3.85
CA GLY A 117 -8.91 12.15 3.53
C GLY A 117 -9.51 11.42 4.73
N PHE A 118 -8.69 10.81 5.59
CA PHE A 118 -9.16 10.19 6.83
C PHE A 118 -9.72 11.24 7.82
N VAL A 119 -9.00 12.35 8.03
CA VAL A 119 -9.47 13.47 8.86
C VAL A 119 -10.78 14.03 8.34
N GLY A 120 -10.89 14.22 7.03
CA GLY A 120 -12.11 14.68 6.37
C GLY A 120 -13.28 13.73 6.62
N MET A 121 -13.05 12.43 6.45
CA MET A 121 -14.06 11.40 6.69
C MET A 121 -14.58 11.44 8.14
N VAL A 122 -13.67 11.42 9.13
CA VAL A 122 -14.04 11.47 10.55
C VAL A 122 -14.80 12.75 10.88
N ALA A 123 -14.34 13.90 10.37
CA ALA A 123 -14.99 15.19 10.60
C ALA A 123 -16.40 15.25 9.99
N GLY A 124 -16.60 14.66 8.81
CA GLY A 124 -17.91 14.53 8.17
C GLY A 124 -18.90 13.72 9.01
N PHE A 125 -18.49 12.56 9.51
CA PHE A 125 -19.34 11.75 10.40
C PHE A 125 -19.60 12.44 11.74
N TRP A 126 -18.59 13.10 12.30
CA TRP A 126 -18.72 13.84 13.55
C TRP A 126 -19.73 14.99 13.46
N HIS A 127 -19.82 15.64 12.29
CA HIS A 127 -20.81 16.68 12.03
C HIS A 127 -22.24 16.14 12.06
N ILE A 128 -22.48 14.96 11.46
CA ILE A 128 -23.82 14.34 11.40
C ILE A 128 -24.21 13.84 12.79
N MET A 129 -23.35 13.04 13.41
CA MET A 129 -23.57 12.46 14.73
C MET A 129 -22.22 12.19 15.40
N PRO A 130 -21.90 12.81 16.56
CA PRO A 130 -20.62 12.61 17.25
C PRO A 130 -20.31 11.13 17.52
N LEU A 131 -21.33 10.34 17.86
CA LEU A 131 -21.18 8.90 18.09
C LEU A 131 -20.78 8.12 16.82
N ALA A 132 -21.22 8.56 15.63
CA ALA A 132 -20.80 7.97 14.37
C ALA A 132 -19.31 8.24 14.10
N GLY A 133 -18.82 9.43 14.46
CA GLY A 133 -17.39 9.75 14.41
C GLY A 133 -16.55 8.80 15.28
N VAL A 134 -17.00 8.52 16.51
CA VAL A 134 -16.34 7.55 17.40
C VAL A 134 -16.38 6.14 16.80
N ALA A 135 -17.52 5.71 16.25
CA ALA A 135 -17.65 4.40 15.61
C ALA A 135 -16.68 4.22 14.44
N VAL A 136 -16.47 5.26 13.61
CA VAL A 136 -15.48 5.25 12.52
C VAL A 136 -14.05 5.11 13.07
N LEU A 137 -13.71 5.80 14.15
CA LEU A 137 -12.38 5.69 14.77
C LEU A 137 -12.14 4.27 15.32
N VAL A 138 -13.09 3.73 16.07
CA VAL A 138 -13.00 2.37 16.63
C VAL A 138 -12.90 1.34 15.49
N GLY A 139 -13.77 1.46 14.48
CA GLY A 139 -13.73 0.61 13.29
C GLY A 139 -12.40 0.70 12.54
N GLY A 140 -11.84 1.89 12.39
CA GLY A 140 -10.54 2.13 11.77
C GLY A 140 -9.39 1.47 12.54
N ILE A 141 -9.39 1.58 13.87
CA ILE A 141 -8.39 0.92 14.74
C ILE A 141 -8.49 -0.61 14.64
N LEU A 142 -9.71 -1.16 14.70
CA LEU A 142 -9.93 -2.59 14.55
C LEU A 142 -9.50 -3.09 13.17
N GLY A 143 -9.86 -2.36 12.11
CA GLY A 143 -9.44 -2.68 10.74
C GLY A 143 -7.92 -2.67 10.58
N LEU A 144 -7.24 -1.67 11.15
CA LEU A 144 -5.78 -1.61 11.13
C LEU A 144 -5.16 -2.78 11.91
N THR A 145 -5.74 -3.14 13.05
CA THR A 145 -5.27 -4.28 13.86
C THR A 145 -5.39 -5.58 13.08
N VAL A 146 -6.52 -5.81 12.41
CA VAL A 146 -6.73 -6.98 11.53
C VAL A 146 -5.73 -6.99 10.38
N TYR A 147 -5.47 -5.84 9.76
CA TYR A 147 -4.50 -5.72 8.68
C TYR A 147 -3.08 -6.09 9.16
N VAL A 148 -2.62 -5.54 10.29
CA VAL A 148 -1.29 -5.81 10.84
C VAL A 148 -1.13 -7.28 11.23
N VAL A 149 -2.11 -7.84 11.95
CA VAL A 149 -2.07 -9.25 12.38
C VAL A 149 -2.18 -10.20 11.18
N GLY A 150 -3.02 -9.86 10.20
CA GLY A 150 -3.15 -10.61 8.96
C GLY A 150 -1.83 -10.61 8.18
N PHE A 151 -1.16 -9.46 8.09
CA PHE A 151 0.12 -9.35 7.39
C PHE A 151 1.22 -10.20 8.04
N GLN A 152 1.34 -10.18 9.37
CA GLN A 152 2.32 -11.00 10.09
C GLN A 152 2.14 -12.50 9.81
N ARG A 153 0.90 -12.99 9.77
CA ARG A 153 0.63 -14.40 9.45
C ARG A 153 1.02 -14.76 8.02
N VAL A 154 0.78 -13.87 7.06
CA VAL A 154 1.18 -14.08 5.66
C VAL A 154 2.71 -14.11 5.54
N GLU A 155 3.43 -13.23 6.25
CA GLU A 155 4.90 -13.25 6.28
C GLU A 155 5.46 -14.55 6.89
N GLU A 156 4.82 -15.06 7.94
CA GLU A 156 5.19 -16.34 8.56
C GLU A 156 4.97 -17.53 7.60
N GLU A 157 3.86 -17.55 6.87
CA GLU A 157 3.56 -18.58 5.87
C GLU A 157 4.52 -18.51 4.67
N ASP A 158 4.85 -17.30 4.20
CA ASP A 158 5.83 -17.09 3.14
C ASP A 158 7.25 -17.51 3.55
N ALA A 159 7.65 -17.21 4.78
CA ALA A 159 8.94 -17.64 5.33
C ALA A 159 9.03 -19.17 5.43
N GLN A 160 7.94 -19.83 5.81
CA GLN A 160 7.86 -21.30 5.85
C GLN A 160 7.85 -21.92 4.44
N ALA A 161 7.14 -21.32 3.48
CA ALA A 161 7.13 -21.76 2.10
C ALA A 161 8.51 -21.61 1.43
N ALA A 162 9.25 -20.56 1.76
CA ALA A 162 10.63 -20.36 1.32
C ALA A 162 11.63 -21.35 1.97
N ALA A 163 11.34 -21.83 3.18
CA ALA A 163 12.16 -22.80 3.91
C ALA A 163 11.85 -24.28 3.59
N GLY A 164 10.67 -24.56 3.01
CA GLY A 164 10.24 -25.92 2.65
C GLY A 164 10.86 -26.46 1.34
N PRO A 165 10.63 -27.74 0.99
CA PRO A 165 11.23 -28.40 -0.18
C PRO A 165 10.82 -27.83 -1.55
N ALA A 166 9.92 -26.85 -1.58
CA ALA A 166 9.50 -26.09 -2.75
C ALA A 166 10.24 -24.73 -2.92
N GLY A 167 10.94 -24.26 -1.88
CA GLY A 167 11.88 -23.14 -1.98
C GLY A 167 13.21 -23.60 -2.57
N PRO A 168 14.07 -22.70 -3.08
CA PRO A 168 15.42 -23.07 -3.53
C PRO A 168 16.14 -23.75 -2.37
N ALA A 169 16.30 -25.07 -2.46
CA ALA A 169 16.84 -25.90 -1.39
C ALA A 169 18.17 -25.30 -0.91
N GLY A 170 18.24 -25.01 0.39
CA GLY A 170 19.50 -24.65 1.03
C GLY A 170 20.55 -25.74 0.79
N PRO A 171 21.85 -25.41 0.87
CA PRO A 171 22.94 -26.35 0.61
C PRO A 171 22.73 -27.67 1.35
N PRO A 172 22.97 -28.84 0.71
CA PRO A 172 23.18 -30.05 1.48
C PRO A 172 24.36 -29.80 2.44
N SER A 173 24.15 -30.09 3.72
CA SER A 173 25.18 -29.96 4.74
C SER A 173 26.41 -30.82 4.38
N PRO A 174 27.63 -30.34 4.64
CA PRO A 174 28.88 -30.96 4.19
C PRO A 174 29.10 -32.38 4.71
#